data_AF-A0A7X6WIR3-F1
#
_entry.id   AF-A0A7X6WIR3-F1
#
_cell.length_a   1.000
_cell.length_b   1.000
_cell.length_c   1.000
_cell.angle_alpha   90.00
_cell.angle_beta   90.00
_cell.angle_gamma   90.00
#
_symmetry.space_group_name_H-M   'P 1'
#
loop_
_entity.id
_entity.type
_entity.pdbx_description
1 polymer ?
#
loop_
_entity_poly.entity_id
_entity_poly.type
_entity_poly.pdbx_seq_one_letter_code
_entity_poly.pdbx_strand_id
1 'polypeptide(L)'
;MLRLNKIYLIKLIIIILFCLLLSGCWNRREVQELNVSTAIGIDYEVIEGKPQYTLSVLTMKSSQQNIIGGFGSSQSKAQTSRVVTVQGETVYDAIRNYSMRSSRMLFLGQTLVIVLGEETARK
;
A
#
# COMPACT_ATOMS: atom_id res chain seq x y z
N MET A 1 41.53 -12.38 36.13
CA MET A 1 42.79 -11.92 35.50
C MET A 1 42.81 -12.38 34.04
N LEU A 2 42.00 -11.76 33.19
CA LEU A 2 41.82 -12.15 31.78
C LEU A 2 42.79 -11.34 30.91
N ARG A 3 44.01 -11.85 30.69
CA ARG A 3 44.89 -11.34 29.64
C ARG A 3 44.38 -11.85 28.29
N LEU A 4 43.27 -11.27 27.81
CA LEU A 4 42.89 -11.44 26.41
C LEU A 4 43.93 -10.71 25.57
N ASN A 5 44.67 -11.44 24.74
CA ASN A 5 45.60 -10.83 23.80
C ASN A 5 44.81 -9.86 22.90
N LYS A 6 45.33 -8.63 22.71
CA LYS A 6 44.70 -7.57 21.90
C LYS A 6 44.19 -8.06 20.54
N ILE A 7 44.87 -9.04 19.95
CA ILE A 7 44.50 -9.68 18.67
C ILE A 7 43.13 -10.39 18.74
N TYR A 8 42.81 -11.08 19.83
CA TYR A 8 41.49 -11.73 19.98
C TYR A 8 40.37 -10.71 20.20
N LEU A 9 40.66 -9.60 20.89
CA LEU A 9 39.72 -8.50 21.08
C LEU A 9 39.40 -7.82 19.73
N ILE A 10 40.42 -7.58 18.90
CA ILE A 10 40.25 -7.00 17.56
C ILE A 10 39.44 -7.95 16.66
N LYS A 11 39.73 -9.25 16.69
CA LYS A 11 38.95 -10.25 15.93
C LYS A 11 37.49 -10.29 16.36
N LEU A 12 37.21 -10.24 17.66
CA LEU A 12 35.85 -10.20 18.19
C LEU A 12 35.08 -8.95 17.72
N ILE A 13 35.73 -7.79 17.76
CA ILE A 13 35.14 -6.52 17.29
C ILE A 13 34.82 -6.59 15.79
N ILE A 14 35.73 -7.15 14.97
CA ILE A 14 35.51 -7.31 13.52
C ILE A 14 34.31 -8.24 13.26
N ILE A 15 34.22 -9.37 13.97
CA ILE A 15 33.10 -10.31 13.82
C ILE A 15 31.76 -9.65 14.19
N ILE A 16 31.72 -8.91 15.30
CA ILE A 16 30.51 -8.19 15.75
C ILE A 16 30.11 -7.12 14.72
N LEU A 17 31.08 -6.39 14.17
CA LEU A 17 30.84 -5.40 13.12
C LEU A 17 30.24 -6.07 11.87
N PHE A 18 30.80 -7.18 11.40
CA PHE A 18 30.23 -7.93 10.28
C PHE A 18 28.81 -8.44 10.58
N CYS A 19 28.52 -8.94 11.79
CA CYS A 19 27.16 -9.35 12.16
C CYS A 19 26.16 -8.19 12.11
N LEU A 20 26.57 -6.97 12.49
CA LEU A 20 25.73 -5.75 12.40
C LEU A 20 25.53 -5.29 10.96
N LEU A 21 26.51 -5.49 10.08
CA LEU A 21 26.39 -5.16 8.65
C LEU A 21 25.60 -6.24 7.87
N LEU A 22 25.60 -7.50 8.34
CA LEU A 22 24.88 -8.61 7.72
C LEU A 22 23.43 -8.76 8.22
N SER A 23 22.97 -7.99 9.20
CA SER A 23 21.54 -7.91 9.54
C SER A 23 20.79 -7.07 8.49
N GLY A 24 20.70 -7.64 7.28
CA GLY A 24 19.98 -7.06 6.15
C GLY A 24 18.48 -7.21 6.33
N CYS A 25 17.83 -6.24 6.98
CA CYS A 25 16.41 -5.91 6.78
C CYS A 25 16.09 -4.45 7.17
N TRP A 26 17.08 -3.53 7.09
CA TRP A 26 16.89 -2.13 7.51
C TRP A 26 15.86 -1.36 6.66
N ASN A 27 15.50 -1.86 5.48
CA ASN A 27 14.60 -1.17 4.55
C ASN A 27 13.47 -2.07 4.03
N ARG A 28 13.02 -3.05 4.81
CA ARG A 28 11.85 -3.87 4.44
C ARG A 28 10.58 -3.03 4.61
N ARG A 29 10.19 -2.27 3.58
CA ARG A 29 8.82 -1.78 3.44
C ARG A 29 7.96 -2.96 3.02
N GLU A 30 7.20 -3.51 3.97
CA GLU A 30 6.32 -4.64 3.71
C GLU A 30 5.18 -4.23 2.78
N VAL A 31 4.76 -5.15 1.90
CA VAL A 31 3.59 -5.01 1.00
C VAL A 31 2.32 -4.64 1.79
N GLN A 32 2.32 -4.91 3.10
CA GLN A 32 1.34 -4.47 4.09
C GLN A 32 1.21 -2.94 4.27
N GLU A 33 2.10 -2.09 3.77
CA GLU A 33 1.91 -0.62 3.85
C GLU A 33 1.30 -0.02 2.58
N LEU A 34 1.18 -0.81 1.52
CA LEU A 34 0.70 -0.35 0.21
C LEU A 34 -0.75 -0.79 0.00
N ASN A 35 -1.58 0.12 -0.51
CA ASN A 35 -2.84 -0.26 -1.13
C ASN A 35 -2.53 -0.57 -2.60
N VAL A 36 -2.44 -1.86 -2.91
CA VAL A 36 -2.28 -2.35 -4.27
C VAL A 36 -3.56 -2.06 -5.04
N SER A 37 -3.51 -1.01 -5.86
CA SER A 37 -4.58 -0.71 -6.80
C SER A 37 -4.49 -1.66 -7.97
N THR A 38 -5.56 -2.42 -8.22
CA THR A 38 -5.63 -3.32 -9.39
C THR A 38 -6.24 -2.61 -10.59
N ALA A 39 -7.20 -1.71 -10.36
CA ALA A 39 -7.88 -0.97 -11.40
C ALA A 39 -8.25 0.44 -10.91
N ILE A 40 -8.22 1.41 -11.83
CA ILE A 40 -8.58 2.80 -11.57
C ILE A 40 -9.60 3.24 -12.61
N GLY A 41 -10.71 3.81 -12.16
CA GLY A 41 -11.67 4.54 -12.98
C GLY A 41 -11.51 6.04 -12.77
N ILE A 42 -11.44 6.80 -13.85
CA ILE A 42 -11.48 8.27 -13.82
C ILE A 42 -12.72 8.68 -14.60
N ASP A 43 -13.62 9.40 -13.94
CA ASP A 43 -14.81 9.95 -14.55
C ASP A 43 -14.89 11.46 -14.34
N TYR A 44 -15.60 12.14 -15.22
CA TYR A 44 -15.82 13.58 -15.19
C TYR A 44 -17.31 13.83 -15.08
N GLU A 45 -17.72 14.46 -13.99
CA GLU A 45 -19.13 14.70 -13.67
C GLU A 45 -19.33 16.15 -13.23
N VAL A 46 -20.53 16.68 -13.45
CA VAL A 46 -20.93 17.99 -12.91
C VAL A 46 -21.81 17.75 -11.70
N ILE A 47 -21.25 17.93 -10.52
CA ILE A 47 -21.95 17.73 -9.24
C ILE A 47 -22.28 19.11 -8.67
N GLU A 48 -23.56 19.35 -8.37
CA GLU A 48 -24.05 20.64 -7.85
C GLU A 48 -23.65 21.85 -8.73
N GLY A 49 -23.59 21.65 -10.06
CA GLY A 49 -23.23 22.70 -11.01
C GLY A 49 -21.73 23.00 -11.11
N LYS A 50 -20.88 22.23 -10.42
CA LYS A 50 -19.41 22.38 -10.47
C LYS A 50 -18.75 21.19 -11.17
N PRO A 51 -17.75 21.43 -12.03
CA PRO A 51 -17.01 20.37 -12.69
C PRO A 51 -16.15 19.62 -11.67
N GLN A 52 -16.27 18.30 -11.60
CA GLN A 52 -15.51 17.46 -10.68
C GLN A 52 -15.04 16.18 -11.36
N TYR A 53 -13.87 15.70 -10.93
CA TYR A 53 -13.35 14.39 -11.30
C TYR A 53 -13.64 13.38 -10.19
N THR A 54 -14.26 12.27 -10.57
CA THR A 54 -14.53 11.13 -9.69
C THR A 54 -13.48 10.06 -9.96
N LEU A 55 -12.64 9.78 -8.96
CA LEU A 55 -11.63 8.73 -9.00
C LEU A 55 -12.13 7.51 -8.23
N SER A 56 -12.27 6.37 -8.92
CA SER A 56 -12.67 5.09 -8.33
C SER A 56 -11.50 4.12 -8.35
N VAL A 57 -11.00 3.76 -7.18
CA VAL A 57 -9.84 2.86 -7.03
C VAL A 57 -10.29 1.52 -6.48
N LEU A 58 -9.99 0.45 -7.21
CA LEU A 58 -10.16 -0.92 -6.73
C LEU A 58 -8.92 -1.34 -5.93
N THR A 59 -9.04 -1.36 -4.60
CA THR A 59 -7.97 -1.83 -3.73
C THR A 59 -8.22 -3.26 -3.26
N MET A 60 -7.17 -4.08 -3.24
CA MET A 60 -7.19 -5.38 -2.60
C MET A 60 -6.85 -5.23 -1.11
N LYS A 61 -7.73 -5.71 -0.23
CA LYS A 61 -7.35 -5.90 1.17
C LYS A 61 -6.61 -7.23 1.27
N SER A 62 -5.36 -7.20 1.74
CA SER A 62 -4.71 -8.42 2.21
C SER A 62 -5.58 -8.97 3.35
N SER A 63 -6.26 -10.09 3.12
CA SER A 63 -6.96 -10.80 4.18
C SER A 63 -5.91 -11.40 5.12
N GLN A 64 -5.39 -10.59 6.05
CA GLN A 64 -5.01 -11.13 7.36
C GLN A 64 -6.31 -11.40 8.11
N GLN A 65 -7.08 -12.35 7.59
CA GLN A 65 -8.11 -13.00 8.37
C GLN A 65 -7.32 -13.87 9.34
N ASN A 66 -7.35 -13.50 10.62
CA ASN A 66 -6.82 -14.30 11.71
C ASN A 66 -7.28 -15.75 11.54
N ILE A 67 -6.43 -16.61 11.00
CA ILE A 67 -6.57 -18.06 11.11
C ILE A 67 -6.01 -18.40 12.50
N ILE A 68 -6.74 -17.99 13.53
CA ILE A 68 -6.60 -18.54 14.88
C ILE A 68 -7.89 -19.29 15.12
N GLY A 69 -7.74 -20.60 15.33
CA GLY A 69 -8.77 -21.62 15.15
C GLY A 69 -10.07 -21.38 15.90
N GLY A 70 -11.16 -21.64 15.19
CA GLY A 70 -12.51 -21.75 15.73
C GLY A 70 -13.39 -22.40 14.67
N PHE A 71 -13.59 -23.72 14.78
CA PHE A 71 -14.59 -24.44 13.99
C PHE A 71 -15.98 -23.87 14.31
N GLY A 72 -16.60 -23.19 13.35
CA GLY A 72 -17.97 -22.70 13.54
C GLY A 72 -18.40 -21.66 12.53
N SER A 73 -19.28 -22.11 11.63
CA SER A 73 -20.34 -21.36 10.93
C SER A 73 -20.02 -20.09 10.12
N SER A 74 -20.53 -20.15 8.89
CA SER A 74 -20.77 -19.04 7.96
C SER A 74 -19.54 -18.51 7.23
N GLN A 75 -19.30 -19.11 6.06
CA GLN A 75 -18.43 -18.61 5.01
C GLN A 75 -19.06 -17.33 4.40
N SER A 76 -19.05 -16.24 5.15
CA SER A 76 -19.22 -14.91 4.57
C SER A 76 -18.06 -14.73 3.59
N LYS A 77 -18.37 -14.65 2.29
CA LYS A 77 -17.41 -14.31 1.23
C LYS A 77 -16.60 -13.12 1.72
N ALA A 78 -15.36 -13.37 2.15
CA ALA A 78 -14.46 -12.31 2.54
C ALA A 78 -14.29 -11.45 1.29
N GLN A 79 -14.86 -10.25 1.32
CA GLN A 79 -14.83 -9.34 0.18
C GLN A 79 -13.40 -8.81 0.08
N THR A 80 -12.55 -9.54 -0.64
CA THR A 80 -11.10 -9.30 -0.76
C THR A 80 -10.79 -8.00 -1.52
N SER A 81 -11.79 -7.42 -2.19
CA SER A 81 -11.68 -6.18 -2.96
C SER A 81 -12.64 -5.10 -2.44
N ARG A 82 -12.14 -3.89 -2.22
CA ARG A 82 -12.94 -2.71 -1.88
C ARG A 82 -12.75 -1.64 -2.94
N VAL A 83 -13.85 -1.06 -3.42
CA VAL A 83 -13.82 0.15 -4.24
C VAL A 83 -13.83 1.36 -3.31
N VAL A 84 -12.90 2.27 -3.52
CA VAL A 84 -12.83 3.56 -2.83
C VAL A 84 -12.99 4.64 -3.87
N THR A 85 -14.07 5.40 -3.75
CA THR A 85 -14.37 6.53 -4.65
C THR A 85 -14.06 7.83 -3.94
N VAL A 86 -13.39 8.75 -4.62
CA VAL A 86 -13.11 10.10 -4.13
C VAL A 86 -13.32 11.11 -5.24
N GLN A 87 -13.70 12.32 -4.86
CA GLN A 87 -13.93 13.44 -5.78
C GLN A 87 -12.86 14.49 -5.58
N GLY A 88 -12.57 15.25 -6.64
CA GLY A 88 -11.67 16.41 -6.60
C GLY A 88 -11.91 17.34 -7.78
N GLU A 89 -11.47 18.59 -7.67
CA GLU A 89 -11.60 19.57 -8.76
C GLU A 89 -10.70 19.22 -9.95
N THR A 90 -9.61 18.48 -9.68
CA THR A 90 -8.70 17.93 -10.68
C THR A 90 -8.39 16.47 -10.36
N VAL A 91 -7.85 15.73 -11.33
CA VAL A 91 -7.38 14.35 -11.10
C VAL A 91 -6.32 14.31 -9.98
N TYR A 92 -5.43 15.31 -9.93
CA TYR A 92 -4.41 15.41 -8.87
C TYR A 92 -5.04 15.64 -7.49
N ASP A 93 -6.05 16.51 -7.41
CA ASP A 93 -6.79 16.77 -6.18
C ASP A 93 -7.55 15.52 -5.71
N ALA A 94 -8.16 14.77 -6.64
CA ALA A 94 -8.79 13.49 -6.33
C ALA A 94 -7.78 12.46 -5.77
N ILE A 95 -6.56 12.36 -6.33
CA ILE A 95 -5.49 11.49 -5.80
C ILE A 95 -5.03 11.95 -4.40
N ARG A 96 -4.96 13.26 -4.17
CA ARG A 96 -4.64 13.82 -2.84
C ARG A 96 -5.73 13.47 -1.83
N ASN A 97 -7.00 13.63 -2.21
CA ASN A 97 -8.15 13.27 -1.39
C ASN A 97 -8.21 11.77 -1.11
N TYR A 98 -7.82 10.92 -2.06
CA TYR A 98 -7.62 9.48 -1.83
C TYR A 98 -6.61 9.23 -0.71
N SER A 99 -5.47 9.91 -0.75
CA SER A 99 -4.39 9.78 0.23
C SER A 99 -4.80 10.27 1.62
N MET A 100 -5.75 11.20 1.72
CA MET A 100 -6.35 11.64 2.98
C MET A 100 -7.36 10.64 3.53
N ARG A 101 -8.11 9.96 2.66
CA ARG A 101 -9.14 8.98 3.04
C ARG A 101 -8.56 7.61 3.41
N SER A 102 -7.40 7.28 2.86
CA SER A 102 -6.74 5.98 3.01
C SER A 102 -5.46 6.11 3.82
N SER A 103 -5.30 5.31 4.87
CA SER A 103 -4.05 5.30 5.67
C SER A 103 -2.83 4.78 4.91
N ARG A 104 -3.03 4.24 3.71
CA ARG A 104 -1.99 3.68 2.84
C ARG A 104 -1.92 4.46 1.55
N MET A 105 -0.69 4.76 1.15
CA MET A 105 -0.40 5.41 -0.12
C MET A 105 -0.93 4.58 -1.29
N LEU A 106 -1.51 5.25 -2.29
CA LEU A 106 -1.93 4.63 -3.54
C LEU A 106 -0.70 4.15 -4.30
N PHE A 107 -0.56 2.84 -4.46
CA PHE A 107 0.53 2.27 -5.24
C PHE A 107 0.05 1.94 -6.65
N LEU A 108 0.49 2.73 -7.63
CA LEU A 108 0.08 2.58 -9.03
C LEU A 108 0.88 1.52 -9.79
N GLY A 109 2.03 1.08 -9.28
CA GLY A 109 2.93 0.16 -9.99
C GLY A 109 2.38 -1.23 -10.29
N GLN A 110 1.21 -1.58 -9.74
CA GLN A 110 0.48 -2.82 -10.01
C GLN A 110 -0.92 -2.58 -10.60
N THR A 111 -1.19 -1.36 -11.05
CA THR A 111 -2.45 -1.06 -11.75
C THR A 111 -2.42 -1.73 -13.11
N LEU A 112 -3.35 -2.65 -13.35
CA LEU A 112 -3.45 -3.40 -14.61
C LEU A 112 -4.31 -2.66 -15.63
N VAL A 113 -5.34 -1.96 -15.16
CA VAL A 113 -6.33 -1.31 -16.03
C VAL A 113 -6.65 0.09 -15.52
N ILE A 114 -6.67 1.04 -16.45
CA ILE A 114 -7.22 2.38 -16.24
C ILE A 114 -8.43 2.49 -17.15
N VAL A 115 -9.58 2.79 -16.56
CA VAL A 115 -10.85 3.04 -17.25
C VAL A 115 -11.09 4.53 -17.25
N LEU A 116 -11.28 5.10 -18.44
CA LEU A 116 -11.65 6.50 -18.61
C LEU A 116 -13.13 6.57 -18.99
N GLY A 117 -13.91 7.35 -18.22
CA GLY A 117 -15.27 7.68 -18.58
C GLY A 117 -15.32 8.42 -19.92
N GLU A 118 -16.42 8.28 -20.66
CA GLU A 118 -16.56 8.86 -22.00
C GLU A 118 -16.36 10.38 -21.99
N GLU A 119 -16.96 11.09 -21.03
CA GLU A 119 -16.80 12.53 -20.86
C GLU A 119 -15.36 12.92 -20.53
N THR A 120 -14.63 12.08 -19.78
CA THR A 120 -13.21 12.29 -19.51
C THR A 120 -12.37 12.06 -20.76
N ALA A 121 -12.70 11.06 -21.58
CA ALA A 121 -11.97 10.72 -22.79
C ALA A 121 -12.21 11.69 -23.96
N ARG A 122 -13.36 12.38 -23.97
CA ARG A 122 -13.72 13.37 -25.00
C ARG A 122 -13.10 14.75 -24.78
N LYS A 123 -12.54 15.02 -23.61
CA LYS A 123 -11.89 16.28 -23.24
C LYS A 123 -10.39 16.23 -23.40
#